data_AF-B8BRI1-F1
#
_entry.id   AF-B8BRI1-F1
#
_cell.length_a   1.000
_cell.length_b   1.000
_cell.length_c   1.000
_cell.angle_alpha   90.00
_cell.angle_beta   90.00
_cell.angle_gamma   90.00
#
_symmetry.space_group_name_H-M   'P 1'
#
loop_
_entity.id
_entity.type
_entity.pdbx_description
1 polymer ?
#
loop_
_entity_poly.entity_id
_entity_poly.type
_entity_poly.pdbx_seq_one_letter_code
_entity_poly.pdbx_strand_id
1 'polypeptide(L)'
;MTGYNTSVLHFEHLGYPASTIYAVFYLLYIPVGHAIQCLLVFGWPEDYVPNLLSNAPIGLTAMAIGTILTGSLSNMEFNAMAEDWIARQFGSAPPDKSEEEGEFYSSLVVMVATGVWCYVLSLYVNASKSEGGATPSLPVKDPAKEL
;
A
#
# COMPACT_ATOMS: atom_id res chain seq x y z
N MET A 1 -4.20 16.78 1.67
CA MET A 1 -4.14 17.95 2.58
C MET A 1 -5.46 18.71 2.66
N THR A 2 -6.01 19.26 1.57
CA THR A 2 -7.21 20.13 1.63
C THR A 2 -8.46 19.42 2.17
N GLY A 3 -8.69 18.15 1.81
CA GLY A 3 -9.82 17.36 2.31
C GLY A 3 -9.76 17.08 3.81
N TYR A 4 -8.60 16.62 4.30
CA TYR A 4 -8.36 16.40 5.74
C TYR A 4 -8.53 17.69 6.54
N ASN A 5 -7.92 18.81 6.11
CA ASN A 5 -8.06 20.09 6.79
C ASN A 5 -9.51 20.56 6.86
N THR A 6 -10.30 20.29 5.81
CA THR A 6 -11.74 20.59 5.81
C THR A 6 -12.49 19.72 6.80
N SER A 7 -12.15 18.44 6.91
CA SER A 7 -12.75 17.52 7.88
C SER A 7 -12.39 17.89 9.32
N VAL A 8 -11.14 18.29 9.59
CA VAL A 8 -10.73 18.77 10.93
C VAL A 8 -11.57 19.98 11.33
N LEU A 9 -11.65 21.01 10.48
CA LEU A 9 -12.48 22.19 10.74
C LEU A 9 -13.95 21.87 11.02
N HIS A 10 -14.49 20.80 10.41
CA HIS A 10 -15.89 20.40 10.57
C HIS A 10 -16.16 19.44 11.72
N PHE A 11 -15.18 18.70 12.22
CA PHE A 11 -15.41 17.66 13.24
C PHE A 11 -14.66 17.91 14.56
N GLU A 12 -13.65 18.77 14.56
CA GLU A 12 -12.90 19.14 15.77
C GLU A 12 -13.79 19.87 16.79
N HIS A 13 -14.72 20.70 16.33
CA HIS A 13 -15.66 21.42 17.20
C HIS A 13 -16.66 20.49 17.93
N LEU A 14 -16.78 19.24 17.48
CA LEU A 14 -17.61 18.21 18.12
C LEU A 14 -16.84 17.43 19.21
N GLY A 15 -15.58 17.79 19.46
CA GLY A 15 -14.73 17.20 20.50
C GLY A 15 -14.01 15.91 20.07
N TYR A 16 -13.98 15.59 18.77
CA TYR A 16 -13.26 14.43 18.27
C TYR A 16 -11.75 14.71 18.13
N PRO A 17 -10.87 13.80 18.58
CA PRO A 17 -9.44 13.93 18.37
C PRO A 17 -9.07 13.99 16.88
N ALA A 18 -8.11 14.85 16.53
CA ALA A 18 -7.62 14.99 15.16
C ALA A 18 -7.10 13.67 14.56
N SER A 19 -6.57 12.77 15.39
CA SER A 19 -6.13 11.42 15.00
C SER A 19 -7.29 10.52 14.55
N THR A 20 -8.46 10.61 15.20
CA THR A 20 -9.66 9.87 14.81
C THR A 20 -10.22 10.39 13.49
N ILE A 21 -10.25 11.72 13.31
CA ILE A 21 -10.68 12.35 12.06
C ILE A 21 -9.75 11.94 10.92
N TYR A 22 -8.44 11.92 11.18
CA TYR A 22 -7.43 11.45 10.24
C TYR A 22 -7.68 9.98 9.85
N ALA A 23 -7.81 9.09 10.83
CA ALA A 23 -8.03 7.67 10.59
C ALA A 23 -9.28 7.41 9.75
N VAL A 24 -10.41 8.05 10.07
CA VAL A 24 -11.68 7.87 9.34
C VAL A 24 -11.60 8.45 7.93
N PHE A 25 -11.02 9.64 7.76
CA PHE A 25 -10.86 10.25 6.44
C PHE A 25 -10.02 9.36 5.53
N TYR A 26 -8.87 8.89 6.01
CA TYR A 26 -7.98 8.04 5.21
C TYR A 26 -8.52 6.62 5.01
N LEU A 27 -9.30 6.08 5.95
CA LEU A 27 -10.00 4.79 5.79
C LEU A 27 -10.94 4.79 4.58
N LEU A 28 -11.63 5.91 4.32
CA LEU A 28 -12.54 6.05 3.18
C LEU A 28 -11.81 6.48 1.91
N TYR A 29 -10.81 7.35 2.04
CA TYR A 29 -10.08 7.91 0.90
C TYR A 29 -9.18 6.87 0.21
N ILE A 30 -8.46 6.04 0.98
CA ILE A 30 -7.46 5.11 0.43
C ILE A 30 -8.10 4.05 -0.49
N PRO A 31 -9.19 3.35 -0.12
CA PRO A 31 -9.80 2.36 -1.01
C PRO A 31 -10.38 2.97 -2.28
N VAL A 32 -10.97 4.16 -2.19
CA VAL A 32 -11.52 4.87 -3.35
C VAL A 32 -10.41 5.32 -4.30
N GLY A 33 -9.33 5.89 -3.75
CA GLY A 33 -8.14 6.26 -4.53
C GLY A 33 -7.50 5.05 -5.19
N HIS A 34 -7.40 3.93 -4.48
CA HIS A 34 -6.88 2.67 -5.02
C HIS A 34 -7.75 2.14 -6.15
N ALA A 35 -9.08 2.16 -5.99
CA ALA A 35 -10.02 1.73 -7.04
C ALA A 35 -9.88 2.57 -8.32
N ILE A 36 -9.79 3.89 -8.18
CA ILE A 36 -9.57 4.81 -9.33
C ILE A 36 -8.22 4.54 -10.00
N GLN A 37 -7.16 4.35 -9.21
CA GLN A 37 -5.83 4.07 -9.74
C GLN A 37 -5.78 2.72 -10.48
N CYS A 38 -6.41 1.68 -9.93
CA CYS A 38 -6.53 0.39 -10.60
C CYS A 38 -7.38 0.48 -11.87
N LEU A 39 -8.44 1.28 -11.88
CA LEU A 39 -9.28 1.51 -13.06
C LEU A 39 -8.48 2.19 -14.18
N LEU A 40 -7.62 3.16 -13.85
CA LEU A 40 -6.76 3.84 -14.82
C LEU A 40 -5.63 2.95 -15.35
N VAL A 41 -5.15 1.99 -14.56
CA VAL A 41 -4.02 1.10 -14.93
C VAL A 41 -4.49 -0.14 -15.69
N PHE A 42 -5.56 -0.81 -15.24
CA PHE A 42 -6.02 -2.08 -15.79
C PHE A 42 -7.21 -1.94 -16.75
N GLY A 43 -7.77 -0.74 -16.89
CA GLY A 43 -8.97 -0.51 -17.70
C GLY A 43 -10.26 -0.97 -17.00
N TRP A 44 -11.40 -0.66 -17.60
CA TRP A 44 -12.74 -1.02 -17.12
C TRP A 44 -13.45 -1.85 -18.19
N PRO A 45 -14.29 -2.85 -17.88
CA PRO A 45 -14.50 -3.59 -16.62
C PRO A 45 -14.07 -5.06 -16.67
N GLU A 46 -13.76 -5.62 -17.85
CA GLU A 46 -13.57 -7.07 -18.03
C GLU A 46 -12.31 -7.59 -17.33
N ASP A 47 -11.23 -6.79 -17.34
CA ASP A 47 -9.96 -7.15 -16.69
C ASP A 47 -9.84 -6.64 -15.24
N TYR A 48 -10.70 -5.71 -14.81
CA TYR A 48 -10.57 -5.04 -13.51
C TYR A 48 -10.91 -5.95 -12.33
N VAL A 49 -12.11 -6.53 -12.32
CA VAL A 49 -12.61 -7.32 -11.18
C VAL A 49 -11.78 -8.58 -10.93
N PRO A 50 -11.41 -9.38 -11.96
CA PRO A 50 -10.61 -10.58 -11.76
C PRO A 50 -9.19 -10.26 -11.28
N ASN A 51 -8.56 -9.21 -11.83
CA ASN A 51 -7.22 -8.80 -11.41
C ASN A 51 -7.23 -8.14 -10.03
N LEU A 52 -8.28 -7.39 -9.68
CA LEU A 52 -8.43 -6.82 -8.34
C LEU A 52 -8.61 -7.92 -7.30
N LEU A 53 -9.50 -8.89 -7.53
CA LEU A 53 -9.71 -10.01 -6.61
C LEU A 53 -8.48 -10.93 -6.50
N SER A 54 -7.73 -11.11 -7.58
CA SER A 54 -6.47 -11.87 -7.55
C SER A 54 -5.37 -11.17 -6.73
N ASN A 55 -5.38 -9.84 -6.64
CA ASN A 55 -4.38 -9.06 -5.91
C ASN A 55 -4.90 -8.56 -4.54
N ALA A 56 -6.19 -8.66 -4.25
CA ALA A 56 -6.77 -8.26 -2.96
C ALA A 56 -6.13 -8.98 -1.75
N PRO A 57 -5.82 -10.30 -1.81
CA PRO A 57 -5.09 -10.96 -0.73
C PRO A 57 -3.68 -10.39 -0.52
N ILE A 58 -3.02 -9.93 -1.57
CA ILE A 58 -1.70 -9.28 -1.49
C ILE A 58 -1.82 -7.96 -0.73
N GLY A 59 -2.81 -7.13 -1.09
CA GLY A 59 -3.08 -5.86 -0.41
C GLY A 59 -3.46 -6.04 1.06
N LEU A 60 -4.32 -7.00 1.38
CA LEU A 60 -4.76 -7.27 2.76
C LEU A 60 -3.61 -7.80 3.63
N THR A 61 -2.77 -8.70 3.10
CA THR A 61 -1.62 -9.21 3.85
C THR A 61 -0.54 -8.14 4.05
N ALA A 62 -0.30 -7.30 3.05
CA ALA A 62 0.60 -6.16 3.19
C ALA A 62 0.11 -5.16 4.26
N MET A 63 -1.20 -4.89 4.31
CA MET A 63 -1.79 -4.04 5.34
C MET A 63 -1.67 -4.66 6.74
N ALA A 64 -1.89 -5.97 6.87
CA ALA A 64 -1.73 -6.68 8.14
C ALA A 64 -0.27 -6.65 8.63
N ILE A 65 0.69 -6.96 7.74
CA ILE A 65 2.13 -6.90 8.05
C ILE A 65 2.54 -5.48 8.41
N GLY A 66 2.09 -4.48 7.64
CA GLY A 66 2.36 -3.08 7.93
C GLY A 66 1.87 -2.68 9.32
N THR A 67 0.62 -3.03 9.67
CA THR A 67 0.05 -2.75 10.99
C THR A 67 0.85 -3.39 12.13
N ILE A 68 1.22 -4.67 11.97
CA ILE A 68 2.02 -5.38 12.98
C ILE A 68 3.39 -4.74 13.13
N LEU A 69 4.05 -4.43 12.01
CA LEU A 69 5.40 -3.87 12.01
C LEU A 69 5.42 -2.45 12.60
N THR A 70 4.45 -1.61 12.25
CA THR A 70 4.27 -0.29 12.88
C THR A 70 4.08 -0.43 14.39
N GLY A 71 3.23 -1.36 14.84
CA GLY A 71 3.02 -1.63 16.25
C GLY A 71 4.28 -2.13 16.97
N SER A 72 5.05 -3.02 16.34
CA SER A 72 6.33 -3.51 16.88
C SER A 72 7.39 -2.41 16.95
N LEU A 73 7.53 -1.58 15.92
CA LEU A 73 8.50 -0.48 15.88
C LEU A 73 8.15 0.63 16.87
N SER A 74 6.85 0.90 17.06
CA SER A 74 6.36 1.83 18.07
C SER A 74 6.67 1.34 19.49
N ASN A 75 6.42 0.06 19.79
CA ASN A 75 6.75 -0.53 21.10
C ASN A 75 8.25 -0.54 21.42
N MET A 76 9.11 -0.56 20.40
CA MET A 76 10.56 -0.55 20.56
C MET A 76 11.16 0.87 20.59
N GLU A 77 10.32 1.92 20.50
CA GLU A 77 10.77 3.30 20.33
C GLU A 77 11.82 3.45 19.22
N PHE A 78 11.63 2.71 18.12
CA PHE A 78 12.64 2.58 17.05
C PHE A 78 13.07 3.93 16.49
N ASN A 79 12.16 4.91 16.41
CA ASN A 79 12.47 6.26 15.95
C ASN A 79 13.50 6.94 16.86
N ALA A 80 13.31 6.84 18.18
CA ALA A 80 14.24 7.38 19.16
C ALA A 80 15.61 6.69 19.07
N MET A 81 15.63 5.36 18.87
CA MET A 81 16.88 4.61 18.68
C MET A 81 17.61 4.99 17.39
N ALA A 82 16.87 5.23 16.30
CA ALA A 82 17.43 5.63 15.01
C ALA A 82 17.99 7.05 15.06
N GLU A 83 17.27 7.99 15.67
CA GLU A 83 17.73 9.36 15.91
C GLU A 83 19.01 9.37 16.76
N ASP A 84 19.06 8.61 17.85
CA ASP A 84 20.25 8.47 18.70
C ASP A 84 21.44 7.91 17.92
N TRP A 85 21.22 6.94 17.03
CA TRP A 85 22.28 6.35 16.21
C TRP A 85 22.81 7.35 15.16
N ILE A 86 21.91 8.08 14.48
CA ILE A 86 22.27 9.10 13.49
C ILE A 86 23.04 10.24 14.16
N ALA A 87 22.57 10.73 15.32
CA ALA A 87 23.24 11.77 16.09
C ALA A 87 24.66 11.34 16.51
N ARG A 88 24.85 10.08 16.92
CA ARG A 88 26.16 9.53 17.27
C ARG A 88 27.11 9.42 16.08
N GLN A 89 26.59 9.06 14.90
CA GLN A 89 27.42 8.81 13.72
C GLN A 89 27.73 10.09 12.92
N PHE A 90 26.81 11.06 12.91
CA PHE A 90 26.94 12.29 12.12
C PHE A 90 27.21 13.54 12.95
N GLY A 91 27.18 13.46 14.28
CA GLY A 91 27.49 14.58 15.18
C GLY A 91 26.48 15.73 15.15
N SER A 92 25.34 15.53 14.49
CA SER A 92 24.24 16.49 14.44
C SER A 92 23.53 16.52 15.81
N ALA A 93 23.22 17.71 16.31
CA ALA A 93 22.34 17.85 17.46
C ALA A 93 21.00 17.14 17.16
N PRO A 94 20.39 16.45 18.14
CA PRO A 94 19.12 15.78 17.93
C PRO A 94 18.11 16.82 17.40
N PRO A 95 17.38 16.51 16.32
CA PRO A 95 16.33 17.41 15.82
C PRO A 95 15.36 17.68 16.97
N ASP A 96 14.96 18.95 17.08
CA ASP A 96 14.02 19.39 18.10
C ASP A 96 12.77 18.50 18.03
N LYS A 97 12.22 18.09 19.18
CA LYS A 97 11.07 17.19 19.26
C LYS A 97 9.78 17.88 18.81
N SER A 98 9.73 18.37 17.58
CA SER A 98 8.46 18.71 16.95
C SER A 98 7.68 17.41 16.77
N GLU A 99 6.49 17.36 17.37
CA GLU A 99 5.61 16.19 17.46
C GLU A 99 5.26 15.52 16.11
N GLU A 100 5.69 16.08 14.97
CA GLU A 100 5.50 15.53 13.62
C GLU A 100 6.61 14.59 13.12
N GLU A 101 7.83 14.59 13.68
CA GLU A 101 8.95 13.77 13.15
C GLU A 101 9.09 12.38 13.78
N GLY A 102 8.33 12.08 14.84
CA GLY A 102 8.46 10.88 15.68
C GLY A 102 8.14 9.53 15.02
N GLU A 103 7.64 9.52 13.78
CA GLU A 103 7.28 8.28 13.08
C GLU A 103 7.92 8.13 11.70
N PHE A 104 8.78 9.07 11.29
CA PHE A 104 9.31 9.09 9.93
C PHE A 104 10.16 7.86 9.59
N TYR A 105 11.08 7.45 10.47
CA TYR A 105 11.95 6.31 10.22
C TYR A 105 11.19 4.98 10.27
N SER A 106 10.29 4.85 11.24
CA SER A 106 9.40 3.69 11.36
C SER A 106 8.52 3.54 10.11
N SER A 107 7.93 4.63 9.62
CA SER A 107 7.14 4.67 8.39
C SER A 107 7.95 4.24 7.16
N LEU A 108 9.19 4.71 7.05
CA LEU A 108 10.08 4.35 5.93
C LEU A 108 10.42 2.86 5.93
N VAL A 109 10.73 2.28 7.10
CA VAL A 109 10.98 0.83 7.24
C VAL A 109 9.73 0.03 6.87
N VAL A 110 8.55 0.46 7.34
CA VAL A 110 7.28 -0.21 7.01
C VAL A 110 6.98 -0.13 5.53
N MET A 111 7.20 1.03 4.89
CA MET A 111 7.02 1.21 3.45
C MET A 111 7.92 0.29 2.63
N VAL A 112 9.20 0.16 3.01
CA VAL A 112 10.14 -0.75 2.31
C VAL A 112 9.73 -2.21 2.53
N ALA A 113 9.44 -2.61 3.76
CA ALA A 113 9.08 -3.99 4.07
C ALA A 113 7.78 -4.42 3.37
N THR A 114 6.73 -3.60 3.44
CA THR A 114 5.46 -3.85 2.75
C THR A 114 5.61 -3.78 1.23
N GLY A 115 6.45 -2.87 0.71
CA GLY A 115 6.76 -2.78 -0.71
C GLY A 115 7.46 -4.05 -1.25
N VAL A 116 8.48 -4.55 -0.55
CA VAL A 116 9.17 -5.80 -0.90
C VAL A 116 8.20 -6.98 -0.83
N TRP A 117 7.36 -7.05 0.21
CA TRP A 117 6.35 -8.10 0.34
C TRP A 117 5.35 -8.10 -0.82
N CYS A 118 4.79 -6.93 -1.16
CA CYS A 118 3.91 -6.75 -2.31
C CYS A 118 4.60 -7.20 -3.60
N TYR A 119 5.84 -6.78 -3.83
CA TYR A 119 6.59 -7.14 -5.04
C TYR A 119 6.79 -8.67 -5.16
N VAL A 120 7.25 -9.33 -4.09
CA VAL A 120 7.48 -10.78 -4.08
C VAL A 120 6.17 -11.54 -4.32
N LEU A 121 5.09 -11.15 -3.66
CA LEU A 121 3.79 -11.78 -3.87
C LEU A 121 3.22 -11.50 -5.26
N SER A 122 3.41 -10.29 -5.81
CA SER A 122 3.01 -9.99 -7.18
C SER A 122 3.79 -10.85 -8.18
N LEU A 123 5.08 -11.08 -7.97
CA LEU A 123 5.84 -12.03 -8.79
C LEU A 123 5.29 -13.43 -8.64
N TYR A 124 5.03 -13.91 -7.42
CA TYR A 124 4.54 -15.27 -7.19
C TYR A 124 3.15 -15.52 -7.79
N VAL A 125 2.22 -14.59 -7.60
CA VAL A 125 0.83 -14.70 -8.07
C VAL A 125 0.74 -14.53 -9.59
N ASN A 126 1.54 -13.62 -10.17
CA ASN A 126 1.49 -13.36 -11.62
C ASN A 126 2.47 -14.21 -12.44
N ALA A 127 3.46 -14.88 -11.84
CA ALA A 127 4.37 -15.78 -12.54
C ALA A 127 3.61 -16.95 -13.21
N SER A 128 2.58 -17.49 -12.56
CA SER A 128 1.78 -18.58 -13.12
C SER A 128 0.96 -18.18 -14.35
N LYS A 129 0.72 -16.89 -14.60
CA LYS A 129 0.07 -16.41 -15.83
C LYS A 129 1.02 -16.42 -17.04
N SER A 130 2.33 -16.51 -16.83
CA SER A 130 3.32 -16.51 -17.91
C SER A 130 3.55 -17.88 -18.57
N GLU A 131 3.04 -18.97 -18.01
CA GLU A 131 3.21 -20.33 -18.58
C GLU A 131 1.89 -20.94 -19.12
N GLY A 132 0.82 -20.15 -19.24
CA GLY A 132 -0.49 -20.61 -19.74
C GLY A 132 -1.02 -19.87 -20.98
N GLY A 133 -0.27 -18.93 -21.55
CA GLY A 133 -0.70 -18.03 -22.64
C GLY A 133 -0.27 -18.44 -24.04
N ALA A 134 0.26 -19.65 -24.23
CA ALA A 134 0.44 -20.25 -25.55
C ALA A 134 -0.37 -21.54 -25.60
N THR A 135 -1.69 -21.42 -25.76
CA THR A 135 -2.41 -22.45 -26.51
C THR A 135 -1.69 -22.55 -27.86
N PRO A 136 -1.07 -23.69 -28.24
CA PRO A 136 -0.89 -23.95 -29.65
C PRO A 136 -2.31 -24.02 -30.19
N SER A 137 -2.73 -22.97 -30.89
CA SER A 137 -3.91 -23.02 -31.73
C SER A 137 -3.74 -24.28 -32.59
N LEU A 138 -4.49 -25.34 -32.26
CA LEU A 138 -4.61 -26.48 -33.14
C LEU A 138 -4.94 -25.89 -34.51
N PRO A 139 -4.24 -26.30 -35.59
CA PRO A 139 -4.55 -25.81 -36.91
C PRO A 139 -6.02 -26.09 -37.16
N VAL A 140 -6.82 -25.02 -37.26
CA VAL A 140 -8.20 -25.10 -37.69
C VAL A 140 -8.14 -25.75 -39.06
N LYS A 141 -8.49 -27.04 -39.13
CA LYS A 141 -8.66 -27.75 -40.39
C LYS A 141 -9.79 -27.04 -41.11
N ASP A 142 -9.43 -26.26 -42.11
CA ASP A 142 -10.31 -25.49 -42.95
C ASP A 142 -11.20 -26.47 -43.74
N PRO A 143 -12.50 -26.59 -43.43
CA PRO A 143 -13.38 -27.59 -44.07
C PRO A 143 -13.64 -27.27 -45.55
N ALA A 144 -13.14 -26.14 -46.05
CA ALA A 144 -13.29 -25.71 -47.44
C ALA A 144 -12.22 -26.27 -48.41
N LYS A 145 -11.27 -27.10 -47.94
CA LYS A 145 -10.20 -27.68 -48.79
C LYS A 145 -10.37 -29.17 -49.13
N GLU A 146 -11.49 -29.79 -48.76
CA GLU A 146 -11.81 -31.20 -49.10
C GLU A 146 -13.09 -31.33 -49.93
N LEU A 147 -13.31 -30.42 -50.90
CA LEU A 147 -14.28 -30.60 -51.98
C LEU A 147 -13.59 -30.50 -53.35
#